data_AF-A0A6H9L2F7-F1
#
_entry.id   AF-A0A6H9L2F7-F1
#
_cell.length_a   1.000
_cell.length_b   1.000
_cell.length_c   1.000
_cell.angle_alpha   90.00
_cell.angle_beta   90.00
_cell.angle_gamma   90.00
#
_symmetry.space_group_name_H-M   'P 1'
#
loop_
_entity.id
_entity.type
_entity.pdbx_description
1 polymer ?
#
loop_
_entity_poly.entity_id
_entity_poly.type
_entity_poly.pdbx_seq_one_letter_code
_entity_poly.pdbx_strand_id
1 'polypeptide(L)'
;MKLFKEIFVLFLAGLYVFGCETAPTDPTQVEDNKTLENATSQNVALFNTLSSVNQIGSVMNGPDANIQIGDADISNPQASKAFSETIKNAALAQLRSGLLKKRSYNTLSDSLLWELIVQREFLGFTERTRVYYDYASGKAIVENVKYDYDERHWLVLDSARVYADLAGTLEDDTDDTIESLYENKLYKEGHFILQVVSNIEIDPYAPGTEPISARAQTETYYPDGSFVSKKNEQASFKNGTGSWTKEIEYSDGTKSHEQFTFNEDGTGTFEEERRFGIKISGTFDSADDDGVGSFTKLTTFPEGSALQSMYEAGDFTMNLQDSTLHGSFEKELRFLNGSVLKESISIDESYNNGYKTTVLVIDKYDGSFGTVTIKENDGGNHVSGIWTEKDGTYILSETDFYPDGSARMEFKVYESEEAFNNGDDPIVSGLFNFNPDSSGSGTASDADGTYDVTINSDGSQTITN
;
A
#
# COMPACT_ATOMS: atom_id res chain seq x y z
N MET A 1 -9.89 -9.56 6.20
CA MET A 1 -9.02 -8.73 5.33
C MET A 1 -8.05 -7.79 6.07
N LYS A 2 -7.90 -7.82 7.41
CA LYS A 2 -6.89 -7.00 8.12
C LYS A 2 -5.53 -7.68 8.33
N LEU A 3 -5.45 -9.01 8.19
CA LEU A 3 -4.20 -9.76 8.42
C LEU A 3 -3.18 -9.69 7.26
N PHE A 4 -3.60 -9.23 6.07
CA PHE A 4 -2.73 -9.15 4.88
C PHE A 4 -1.79 -7.92 4.89
N LYS A 5 -2.06 -6.91 5.72
CA LYS A 5 -1.36 -5.61 5.68
C LYS A 5 -0.12 -5.50 6.58
N GLU A 6 0.00 -6.31 7.63
CA GLU A 6 1.01 -6.08 8.67
C GLU A 6 2.27 -6.96 8.56
N ILE A 7 2.23 -8.06 7.81
CA ILE A 7 3.43 -8.89 7.51
C ILE A 7 4.23 -8.30 6.32
N PHE A 8 3.61 -7.39 5.55
CA PHE A 8 4.13 -6.88 4.28
C PHE A 8 5.19 -5.76 4.41
N VAL A 9 5.24 -5.06 5.56
CA VAL A 9 6.10 -3.88 5.75
C VAL A 9 7.53 -4.25 6.17
N LEU A 10 7.78 -5.44 6.72
CA LEU A 10 9.15 -5.90 7.01
C LEU A 10 9.87 -6.48 5.79
N PHE A 11 9.14 -6.89 4.74
CA PHE A 11 9.71 -7.41 3.50
C PHE A 11 10.29 -6.32 2.58
N LEU A 12 9.96 -5.04 2.81
CA LEU A 12 10.49 -3.90 2.05
C LEU A 12 11.94 -3.49 2.44
N ALA A 13 12.50 -4.01 3.53
CA ALA A 13 13.82 -3.60 4.02
C ALA A 13 15.01 -4.29 3.32
N GLY A 14 14.77 -5.34 2.53
CA GLY A 14 15.82 -6.01 1.73
C GLY A 14 16.21 -5.25 0.44
N LEU A 15 15.48 -4.18 0.08
CA LEU A 15 15.64 -3.42 -1.16
C LEU A 15 16.78 -2.39 -1.17
N TYR A 16 17.83 -2.57 -0.36
CA TYR A 16 18.97 -1.64 -0.30
C TYR A 16 20.35 -2.20 -0.64
N VAL A 17 20.46 -3.42 -1.18
CA VAL A 17 21.76 -3.95 -1.64
C VAL A 17 21.76 -4.24 -3.13
N PHE A 18 21.62 -3.18 -3.92
CA PHE A 18 22.40 -3.01 -5.14
C PHE A 18 23.50 -2.00 -4.87
N GLY A 19 24.51 -2.45 -4.11
CA GLY A 19 25.83 -1.87 -4.19
C GLY A 19 26.38 -2.16 -5.58
N CYS A 20 26.59 -1.10 -6.34
CA CYS A 20 27.32 -1.08 -7.61
C CYS A 20 28.63 -1.89 -7.47
N GLU A 21 28.75 -3.08 -8.08
CA GLU A 21 30.04 -3.75 -8.17
C GLU A 21 30.92 -3.06 -9.21
N THR A 22 31.75 -2.13 -8.72
CA THR A 22 32.88 -1.56 -9.45
C THR A 22 34.18 -2.27 -9.05
N ALA A 23 34.37 -3.54 -9.42
CA ALA A 23 35.69 -4.15 -9.63
C ALA A 23 35.57 -5.61 -10.12
N PRO A 24 36.40 -6.06 -11.10
CA PRO A 24 36.41 -7.45 -11.55
C PRO A 24 37.19 -8.34 -10.57
N THR A 25 36.57 -9.44 -10.14
CA THR A 25 37.20 -10.50 -9.36
C THR A 25 37.96 -11.51 -10.24
N ASP A 26 39.02 -12.07 -9.64
CA ASP A 26 40.10 -12.89 -10.20
C ASP A 26 39.62 -14.13 -10.99
N PRO A 27 40.10 -14.40 -12.23
CA PRO A 27 39.58 -15.43 -13.12
C PRO A 27 39.85 -16.90 -12.74
N THR A 28 40.43 -17.21 -11.57
CA THR A 28 40.89 -18.58 -11.25
C THR A 28 39.97 -19.43 -10.34
N GLN A 29 38.76 -18.98 -9.98
CA GLN A 29 37.76 -19.77 -9.21
C GLN A 29 36.33 -19.66 -9.76
N VAL A 30 36.18 -19.58 -11.08
CA VAL A 30 35.06 -18.81 -11.67
C VAL A 30 33.79 -19.60 -12.02
N GLU A 31 33.77 -20.92 -12.15
CA GLU A 31 32.55 -21.60 -12.64
C GLU A 31 31.57 -22.02 -11.53
N ASP A 32 32.03 -22.58 -10.42
CA ASP A 32 31.11 -23.07 -9.37
C ASP A 32 30.51 -21.93 -8.51
N ASN A 33 31.30 -20.89 -8.21
CA ASN A 33 30.79 -19.66 -7.56
C ASN A 33 29.78 -18.91 -8.44
N LYS A 34 29.95 -18.92 -9.78
CA LYS A 34 29.00 -18.25 -10.69
C LYS A 34 27.65 -18.93 -10.73
N THR A 35 27.61 -20.26 -10.65
CA THR A 35 26.34 -21.00 -10.63
C THR A 35 25.57 -20.71 -9.34
N LEU A 36 26.26 -20.63 -8.20
CA LEU A 36 25.68 -20.25 -6.91
C LEU A 36 25.25 -18.77 -6.86
N GLU A 37 26.07 -17.85 -7.38
CA GLU A 37 25.75 -16.42 -7.54
C GLU A 37 24.56 -16.20 -8.50
N ASN A 38 24.51 -16.96 -9.60
CA ASN A 38 23.38 -16.91 -10.52
C ASN A 38 22.11 -17.38 -9.82
N ALA A 39 22.13 -18.55 -9.17
CA ALA A 39 20.97 -19.08 -8.42
C ALA A 39 20.47 -18.12 -7.33
N THR A 40 21.37 -17.44 -6.61
CA THR A 40 20.99 -16.42 -5.61
C THR A 40 20.44 -15.14 -6.26
N SER A 41 21.04 -14.66 -7.36
CA SER A 41 20.53 -13.50 -8.12
C SER A 41 19.15 -13.74 -8.74
N GLN A 42 18.84 -14.97 -9.11
CA GLN A 42 17.53 -15.36 -9.65
C GLN A 42 16.43 -15.30 -8.60
N ASN A 43 16.73 -15.68 -7.36
CA ASN A 43 15.81 -15.54 -6.24
C ASN A 43 15.48 -14.05 -5.97
N VAL A 44 16.46 -13.16 -6.12
CA VAL A 44 16.25 -11.70 -6.07
C VAL A 44 15.40 -11.20 -7.25
N ALA A 45 15.58 -11.75 -8.45
CA ALA A 45 14.75 -11.41 -9.60
C ALA A 45 13.29 -11.88 -9.41
N LEU A 46 13.08 -13.11 -8.92
CA LEU A 46 11.76 -13.63 -8.57
C LEU A 46 11.08 -12.75 -7.51
N PHE A 47 11.83 -12.31 -6.51
CA PHE A 47 11.38 -11.37 -5.49
C PHE A 47 10.95 -10.01 -6.07
N ASN A 48 11.73 -9.42 -6.99
CA ASN A 48 11.37 -8.15 -7.64
C ASN A 48 10.10 -8.27 -8.49
N THR A 49 9.89 -9.42 -9.12
CA THR A 49 8.66 -9.74 -9.83
C THR A 49 7.47 -9.81 -8.88
N LEU A 50 7.59 -10.49 -7.74
CA LEU A 50 6.54 -10.53 -6.70
C LEU A 50 6.24 -9.14 -6.12
N SER A 51 7.27 -8.30 -5.92
CA SER A 51 7.10 -6.91 -5.49
C SER A 51 6.32 -6.08 -6.52
N SER A 52 6.62 -6.26 -7.82
CA SER A 52 5.92 -5.57 -8.91
C SER A 52 4.44 -5.99 -9.00
N VAL A 53 4.16 -7.30 -8.87
CA VAL A 53 2.78 -7.82 -8.80
C VAL A 53 2.02 -7.24 -7.61
N ASN A 54 2.67 -7.05 -6.46
CA ASN A 54 2.04 -6.41 -5.30
C ASN A 54 1.81 -4.92 -5.49
N GLN A 55 2.73 -4.19 -6.14
CA GLN A 55 2.51 -2.79 -6.51
C GLN A 55 1.34 -2.66 -7.48
N ILE A 56 1.22 -3.57 -8.45
CA ILE A 56 0.07 -3.67 -9.34
C ILE A 56 -1.20 -3.96 -8.52
N GLY A 57 -1.14 -4.86 -7.53
CA GLY A 57 -2.21 -5.08 -6.57
C GLY A 57 -2.64 -3.81 -5.81
N SER A 58 -1.69 -2.95 -5.40
CA SER A 58 -2.03 -1.67 -4.76
C SER A 58 -2.70 -0.66 -5.71
N VAL A 59 -2.36 -0.71 -7.00
CA VAL A 59 -3.02 0.10 -8.05
C VAL A 59 -4.41 -0.46 -8.36
N MET A 60 -4.56 -1.79 -8.37
CA MET A 60 -5.84 -2.50 -8.58
C MET A 60 -6.84 -2.27 -7.44
N ASN A 61 -6.40 -2.05 -6.21
CA ASN A 61 -7.29 -1.75 -5.08
C ASN A 61 -7.90 -0.33 -5.14
N GLY A 62 -7.60 0.46 -6.18
CA GLY A 62 -8.22 1.75 -6.43
C GLY A 62 -7.87 2.86 -5.42
N PRO A 63 -8.45 4.06 -5.58
CA PRO A 63 -8.25 5.20 -4.69
C PRO A 63 -8.76 4.96 -3.26
N ASP A 64 -9.71 4.03 -3.06
CA ASP A 64 -10.27 3.69 -1.74
C ASP A 64 -9.21 3.13 -0.78
N ALA A 65 -8.16 2.49 -1.30
CA ALA A 65 -7.02 2.06 -0.48
C ALA A 65 -6.17 3.23 0.05
N ASN A 66 -6.17 4.36 -0.69
CA ASN A 66 -5.33 5.54 -0.46
C ASN A 66 -6.06 6.63 0.36
N ILE A 67 -7.38 6.69 0.30
CA ILE A 67 -8.19 7.63 1.10
C ILE A 67 -8.54 6.98 2.44
N GLN A 68 -7.58 6.97 3.38
CA GLN A 68 -7.83 6.52 4.75
C GLN A 68 -8.10 7.72 5.66
N ILE A 69 -9.35 7.86 6.13
CA ILE A 69 -9.67 8.79 7.21
C ILE A 69 -9.17 8.14 8.51
N GLY A 70 -8.14 8.74 9.10
CA GLY A 70 -7.39 8.18 10.22
C GLY A 70 -8.08 8.25 11.59
N ASP A 71 -9.36 8.60 11.65
CA ASP A 71 -10.13 8.58 12.90
C ASP A 71 -10.82 7.22 13.07
N ALA A 72 -10.40 6.48 14.09
CA ALA A 72 -10.96 5.18 14.42
C ALA A 72 -12.48 5.24 14.70
N ASP A 73 -12.97 6.37 15.21
CA ASP A 73 -14.38 6.57 15.48
C ASP A 73 -15.18 6.73 14.17
N ILE A 74 -14.62 7.41 13.17
CA ILE A 74 -15.22 7.56 11.82
C ILE A 74 -15.18 6.21 11.06
N SER A 75 -14.12 5.43 11.25
CA SER A 75 -13.97 4.12 10.60
C SER A 75 -14.95 3.05 11.10
N ASN A 76 -15.67 3.32 12.20
CA ASN A 76 -16.71 2.44 12.75
C ASN A 76 -18.07 3.17 12.80
N PRO A 77 -18.88 3.08 11.73
CA PRO A 77 -20.12 3.83 11.60
C PRO A 77 -21.11 3.64 12.76
N GLN A 78 -21.16 2.45 13.36
CA GLN A 78 -22.07 2.16 14.48
C GLN A 78 -21.63 2.84 15.78
N ALA A 79 -20.32 2.84 16.06
CA ALA A 79 -19.77 3.55 17.21
C ALA A 79 -19.94 5.07 17.06
N SER A 80 -19.65 5.60 15.86
CA SER A 80 -19.91 7.00 15.48
C SER A 80 -21.38 7.39 15.70
N LYS A 81 -22.32 6.57 15.21
CA LYS A 81 -23.75 6.81 15.38
C LYS A 81 -24.14 6.89 16.86
N ALA A 82 -23.78 5.89 17.67
CA ALA A 82 -24.12 5.87 19.09
C ALA A 82 -23.53 7.08 19.87
N PHE A 83 -22.31 7.48 19.53
CA PHE A 83 -21.67 8.66 20.12
C PHE A 83 -22.42 9.96 19.72
N SER A 84 -22.74 10.12 18.44
CA SER A 84 -23.49 11.27 17.93
C SER A 84 -24.88 11.40 18.58
N GLU A 85 -25.60 10.29 18.74
CA GLU A 85 -26.91 10.25 19.43
C GLU A 85 -26.78 10.67 20.91
N THR A 86 -25.70 10.25 21.57
CA THR A 86 -25.43 10.62 22.97
C THR A 86 -25.21 12.13 23.10
N ILE A 87 -24.43 12.72 22.19
CA ILE A 87 -24.19 14.17 22.16
C ILE A 87 -25.49 14.92 21.86
N LYS A 88 -26.24 14.52 20.82
CA LYS A 88 -27.52 15.13 20.44
C LYS A 88 -28.49 15.14 21.62
N ASN A 89 -28.66 14.01 22.30
CA ASN A 89 -29.54 13.89 23.46
C ASN A 89 -29.09 14.75 24.64
N ALA A 90 -27.78 14.82 24.92
CA ALA A 90 -27.24 15.67 25.99
C ALA A 90 -27.45 17.17 25.69
N ALA A 91 -27.23 17.60 24.44
CA ALA A 91 -27.47 18.97 23.99
C ALA A 91 -28.96 19.34 24.07
N LEU A 92 -29.85 18.47 23.58
CA LEU A 92 -31.30 18.67 23.66
C LEU A 92 -31.80 18.73 25.12
N ALA A 93 -31.26 17.89 26.01
CA ALA A 93 -31.59 17.95 27.43
C ALA A 93 -31.21 19.29 28.06
N GLN A 94 -30.03 19.84 27.72
CA GLN A 94 -29.61 21.16 28.20
C GLN A 94 -30.50 22.29 27.66
N LEU A 95 -30.88 22.24 26.39
CA LEU A 95 -31.85 23.17 25.78
C LEU A 95 -33.21 23.11 26.48
N ARG A 96 -33.76 21.92 26.67
CA ARG A 96 -35.06 21.68 27.32
C ARG A 96 -35.05 22.08 28.80
N SER A 97 -33.91 21.96 29.49
CA SER A 97 -33.77 22.37 30.90
C SER A 97 -33.85 23.89 31.12
N GLY A 98 -33.83 24.70 30.06
CA GLY A 98 -33.95 26.16 30.16
C GLY A 98 -32.71 26.88 30.70
N LEU A 99 -31.60 26.16 30.94
CA LEU A 99 -30.32 26.75 31.35
C LEU A 99 -29.75 27.75 30.32
N LEU A 100 -30.06 27.56 29.03
CA LEU A 100 -29.67 28.46 27.95
C LEU A 100 -30.56 29.71 27.82
N LYS A 101 -31.81 29.70 28.33
CA LYS A 101 -32.70 30.89 28.30
C LYS A 101 -32.16 32.08 29.10
N LYS A 102 -31.13 31.91 29.94
CA LYS A 102 -30.53 32.96 30.77
C LYS A 102 -29.22 33.55 30.23
N ARG A 103 -28.62 33.00 29.17
CA ARG A 103 -27.48 33.61 28.47
C ARG A 103 -27.94 34.13 27.10
N SER A 104 -28.61 35.28 27.16
CA SER A 104 -28.67 36.30 26.10
C SER A 104 -28.92 35.82 24.65
N TYR A 105 -30.19 35.79 24.25
CA TYR A 105 -30.66 35.82 22.85
C TYR A 105 -30.34 37.13 22.11
N ASN A 106 -29.28 37.85 22.52
CA ASN A 106 -28.87 39.07 21.86
C ASN A 106 -27.50 38.85 21.21
N THR A 107 -27.58 38.62 19.90
CA THR A 107 -26.60 39.05 18.88
C THR A 107 -25.19 38.47 18.98
N LEU A 108 -24.93 37.40 18.22
CA LEU A 108 -23.87 37.24 17.21
C LEU A 108 -23.89 35.77 16.71
N SER A 109 -23.45 35.55 15.48
CA SER A 109 -23.30 34.25 14.78
C SER A 109 -22.74 33.13 15.67
N ASP A 110 -23.20 31.89 15.44
CA ASP A 110 -22.83 30.62 16.10
C ASP A 110 -23.00 30.57 17.64
N SER A 111 -24.17 30.09 18.11
CA SER A 111 -24.39 29.88 19.55
C SER A 111 -23.84 28.51 19.99
N LEU A 112 -22.86 28.49 20.89
CA LEU A 112 -22.40 27.26 21.56
C LEU A 112 -23.58 26.62 22.34
N LEU A 113 -24.04 25.46 21.88
CA LEU A 113 -25.12 24.70 22.49
C LEU A 113 -24.65 23.79 23.62
N TRP A 114 -23.49 23.15 23.42
CA TRP A 114 -22.99 22.12 24.31
C TRP A 114 -21.47 22.04 24.28
N GLU A 115 -20.87 21.76 25.44
CA GLU A 115 -19.44 21.52 25.60
C GLU A 115 -19.23 20.40 26.62
N LEU A 116 -18.31 19.49 26.29
CA LEU A 116 -17.81 18.45 27.18
C LEU A 116 -16.30 18.46 27.17
N ILE A 117 -15.69 18.38 28.36
CA ILE A 117 -14.24 18.24 28.52
C ILE A 117 -14.01 16.99 29.35
N VAL A 118 -13.25 16.03 28.81
CA VAL A 118 -12.91 14.77 29.47
C VAL A 118 -11.40 14.60 29.47
N GLN A 119 -10.81 14.45 30.65
CA GLN A 119 -9.43 14.01 30.77
C GLN A 119 -9.38 12.48 30.64
N ARG A 120 -8.76 11.98 29.57
CA ARG A 120 -8.62 10.54 29.28
C ARG A 120 -7.26 10.07 29.77
N GLU A 121 -7.04 10.02 31.09
CA GLU A 121 -5.72 9.73 31.68
C GLU A 121 -5.08 8.43 31.15
N PHE A 122 -5.86 7.36 31.00
CA PHE A 122 -5.37 6.10 30.43
C PHE A 122 -4.83 6.26 29.01
N LEU A 123 -5.55 7.05 28.20
CA LEU A 123 -5.17 7.34 26.82
C LEU A 123 -4.17 8.49 26.72
N GLY A 124 -3.85 9.20 27.81
CA GLY A 124 -2.80 10.22 27.84
C GLY A 124 -3.14 11.54 27.15
N PHE A 125 -4.42 11.94 27.07
CA PHE A 125 -4.81 13.25 26.51
C PHE A 125 -6.09 13.81 27.15
N THR A 126 -6.35 15.09 26.90
CA THR A 126 -7.63 15.74 27.22
C THR A 126 -8.44 15.92 25.95
N GLU A 127 -9.70 15.52 25.99
CA GLU A 127 -10.66 15.66 24.90
C GLU A 127 -11.64 16.79 25.22
N ARG A 128 -11.90 17.65 24.24
CA ARG A 128 -12.94 18.69 24.29
C ARG A 128 -13.84 18.55 23.09
N THR A 129 -15.12 18.34 23.33
CA THR A 129 -16.15 18.28 22.28
C THR A 129 -17.10 19.45 22.43
N ARG A 130 -17.42 20.14 21.32
CA ARG A 130 -18.33 21.29 21.28
C ARG A 130 -19.34 21.14 20.16
N VAL A 131 -20.54 21.65 20.39
CA VAL A 131 -21.59 21.75 19.38
C VAL A 131 -22.04 23.21 19.30
N TYR A 132 -21.93 23.80 18.12
CA TYR A 132 -22.43 25.12 17.80
C TYR A 132 -23.64 24.99 16.87
N TYR A 133 -24.58 25.92 16.99
CA TYR A 133 -25.74 25.99 16.10
C TYR A 133 -26.14 27.43 15.82
N ASP A 134 -26.38 27.73 14.56
CA ASP A 134 -26.99 28.98 14.10
C ASP A 134 -28.47 28.75 13.79
N TYR A 135 -29.33 29.26 14.68
CA TYR A 135 -30.79 29.19 14.52
C TYR A 135 -31.31 29.96 13.30
N ALA A 136 -30.57 30.94 12.78
CA ALA A 136 -30.99 31.73 11.63
C ALA A 136 -30.75 31.00 10.31
N SER A 137 -29.61 30.31 10.19
CA SER A 137 -29.26 29.56 8.98
C SER A 137 -29.59 28.08 9.05
N GLY A 138 -29.89 27.53 10.23
CA GLY A 138 -30.09 26.09 10.43
C GLY A 138 -28.80 25.28 10.48
N LYS A 139 -27.63 25.92 10.51
CA LYS A 139 -26.32 25.27 10.39
C LYS A 139 -25.74 24.87 11.75
N ALA A 140 -25.05 23.74 11.78
CA ALA A 140 -24.39 23.21 12.97
C ALA A 140 -22.91 22.95 12.72
N ILE A 141 -22.12 23.05 13.80
CA ILE A 141 -20.71 22.68 13.82
C ILE A 141 -20.47 21.76 15.01
N VAL A 142 -19.94 20.57 14.78
CA VAL A 142 -19.44 19.68 15.82
C VAL A 142 -17.93 19.71 15.79
N GLU A 143 -17.30 20.12 16.89
CA GLU A 143 -15.86 20.20 17.03
C GLU A 143 -15.39 19.18 18.09
N ASN A 144 -14.42 18.33 17.75
CA ASN A 144 -13.71 17.46 18.68
C ASN A 144 -12.23 17.85 18.68
N VAL A 145 -11.67 18.17 19.84
CA VAL A 145 -10.27 18.58 19.99
C VAL A 145 -9.62 17.77 21.09
N LYS A 146 -8.59 17.01 20.75
CA LYS A 146 -7.71 16.30 21.67
C LYS A 146 -6.41 17.10 21.80
N TYR A 147 -6.02 17.38 23.03
CA TYR A 147 -4.88 18.24 23.39
C TYR A 147 -4.33 17.83 24.77
N ASP A 148 -3.29 18.52 25.24
CA ASP A 148 -2.58 18.18 26.49
C ASP A 148 -2.15 16.71 26.51
N TYR A 149 -1.63 16.25 25.37
CA TYR A 149 -1.06 14.92 25.22
C TYR A 149 0.15 14.73 26.13
N ASP A 150 0.21 13.60 26.83
CA ASP A 150 1.39 13.23 27.61
C ASP A 150 2.59 12.90 26.72
N GLU A 151 3.75 12.64 27.33
CA GLU A 151 5.02 12.42 26.63
C GLU A 151 5.02 11.19 25.70
N ARG A 152 4.10 10.23 25.88
CA ARG A 152 4.03 8.99 25.08
C ARG A 152 3.47 9.24 23.68
N HIS A 153 2.78 10.36 23.48
CA HIS A 153 2.16 10.73 22.21
C HIS A 153 3.05 11.64 21.38
N TRP A 154 2.99 11.47 20.06
CA TRP A 154 3.69 12.33 19.09
C TRP A 154 2.92 13.59 18.72
N LEU A 155 1.68 13.72 19.18
CA LEU A 155 0.77 14.83 18.85
C LEU A 155 0.81 15.92 19.94
N VAL A 156 0.65 17.16 19.50
CA VAL A 156 0.33 18.33 20.32
C VAL A 156 -1.17 18.60 20.26
N LEU A 157 -1.77 18.41 19.08
CA LEU A 157 -3.16 18.67 18.79
C LEU A 157 -3.68 17.64 17.78
N ASP A 158 -4.89 17.17 18.01
CA ASP A 158 -5.69 16.44 17.03
C ASP A 158 -7.09 17.04 17.08
N SER A 159 -7.54 17.64 15.99
CA SER A 159 -8.81 18.37 15.94
C SER A 159 -9.61 18.00 14.72
N ALA A 160 -10.88 17.72 14.91
CA ALA A 160 -11.84 17.44 13.85
C ALA A 160 -13.05 18.37 13.98
N ARG A 161 -13.58 18.82 12.86
CA ARG A 161 -14.80 19.64 12.77
C ARG A 161 -15.71 19.12 11.67
N VAL A 162 -16.97 18.91 12.00
CA VAL A 162 -18.02 18.55 11.05
C VAL A 162 -18.99 19.71 10.93
N TYR A 163 -19.26 20.15 9.70
CA TYR A 163 -20.27 21.14 9.38
C TYR A 163 -21.49 20.43 8.80
N ALA A 164 -22.67 20.78 9.28
CA ALA A 164 -23.93 20.18 8.86
C ALA A 164 -25.01 21.24 8.69
N ASP A 165 -25.95 21.00 7.77
CA ASP A 165 -27.22 21.71 7.66
C ASP A 165 -28.32 20.85 8.30
N LEU A 166 -28.94 21.37 9.35
CA LEU A 166 -30.00 20.70 10.10
C LEU A 166 -31.38 21.30 9.78
N ALA A 167 -31.51 22.02 8.66
CA ALA A 167 -32.76 22.57 8.12
C ALA A 167 -33.63 23.41 9.10
N GLY A 168 -33.04 23.88 10.20
CA GLY A 168 -33.73 24.63 11.26
C GLY A 168 -34.34 23.76 12.38
N THR A 169 -34.16 22.43 12.36
CA THR A 169 -34.79 21.46 13.26
C THR A 169 -33.76 20.59 13.99
N LEU A 170 -33.42 20.94 15.23
CA LEU A 170 -32.51 20.13 16.06
C LEU A 170 -33.08 18.77 16.51
N GLU A 171 -34.40 18.59 16.45
CA GLU A 171 -35.08 17.38 16.94
C GLU A 171 -35.45 16.39 15.82
N ASP A 172 -35.50 16.87 14.58
CA ASP A 172 -35.70 16.04 13.38
C ASP A 172 -34.32 15.70 12.84
N ASP A 173 -34.12 14.49 12.33
CA ASP A 173 -32.89 14.09 11.60
C ASP A 173 -33.19 13.68 10.16
N THR A 174 -34.47 13.74 9.77
CA THR A 174 -34.89 13.30 8.43
C THR A 174 -34.49 14.27 7.33
N ASP A 175 -34.15 15.51 7.69
CA ASP A 175 -33.72 16.59 6.80
C ASP A 175 -32.26 17.02 6.99
N ASP A 176 -31.50 16.35 7.86
CA ASP A 176 -30.10 16.67 8.14
C ASP A 176 -29.17 16.27 6.97
N THR A 177 -28.19 17.14 6.67
CA THR A 177 -27.12 16.86 5.70
C THR A 177 -25.75 17.31 6.22
N ILE A 178 -24.68 16.60 5.83
CA ILE A 178 -23.29 16.97 6.15
C ILE A 178 -22.75 17.82 5.01
N GLU A 179 -22.20 18.98 5.32
CA GLU A 179 -21.61 19.89 4.33
C GLU A 179 -20.10 19.67 4.19
N SER A 180 -19.38 19.51 5.30
CA SER A 180 -17.93 19.31 5.26
C SER A 180 -17.35 18.69 6.51
N LEU A 181 -16.16 18.12 6.38
CA LEU A 181 -15.29 17.62 7.45
C LEU A 181 -13.93 18.30 7.35
N TYR A 182 -13.45 18.88 8.43
CA TYR A 182 -12.11 19.44 8.55
C TYR A 182 -11.35 18.72 9.65
N GLU A 183 -10.09 18.37 9.41
CA GLU A 183 -9.18 17.74 10.36
C GLU A 183 -7.87 18.52 10.40
N ASN A 184 -7.28 18.66 11.59
CA ASN A 184 -5.98 19.25 11.77
C ASN A 184 -5.23 18.57 12.91
N LYS A 185 -4.09 17.99 12.56
CA LYS A 185 -3.14 17.33 13.46
C LYS A 185 -1.84 18.11 13.51
N LEU A 186 -1.40 18.45 14.72
CA LEU A 186 -0.11 19.08 14.97
C LEU A 186 0.76 18.11 15.75
N TYR A 187 1.99 17.92 15.31
CA TYR A 187 2.95 17.01 15.92
C TYR A 187 3.95 17.75 16.80
N LYS A 188 4.54 17.04 17.75
CA LYS A 188 5.59 17.56 18.64
C LYS A 188 6.87 17.85 17.85
N GLU A 189 7.67 18.77 18.38
CA GLU A 189 9.00 19.05 17.86
C GLU A 189 9.86 17.77 17.81
N GLY A 190 10.66 17.62 16.76
CA GLY A 190 11.47 16.42 16.51
C GLY A 190 10.75 15.29 15.78
N HIS A 191 9.42 15.37 15.60
CA HIS A 191 8.69 14.45 14.74
C HIS A 191 8.94 14.75 13.24
N PHE A 192 8.86 13.74 12.38
CA PHE A 192 9.18 13.87 10.95
C PHE A 192 8.11 14.64 10.15
N ILE A 193 6.87 14.67 10.63
CA ILE A 193 5.79 15.52 10.14
C ILE A 193 5.55 16.63 11.16
N LEU A 194 5.32 17.86 10.69
CA LEU A 194 4.94 19.00 11.51
C LEU A 194 3.43 19.08 11.69
N GLN A 195 2.69 19.02 10.58
CA GLN A 195 1.25 19.24 10.57
C GLN A 195 0.58 18.46 9.43
N VAL A 196 -0.64 17.98 9.67
CA VAL A 196 -1.55 17.46 8.63
C VAL A 196 -2.86 18.22 8.73
N VAL A 197 -3.32 18.80 7.62
CA VAL A 197 -4.62 19.46 7.50
C VAL A 197 -5.41 18.75 6.42
N SER A 198 -6.60 18.27 6.76
CA SER A 198 -7.48 17.59 5.81
C SER A 198 -8.82 18.32 5.75
N ASN A 199 -9.44 18.39 4.59
CA ASN A 199 -10.76 18.97 4.38
C ASN A 199 -11.52 18.11 3.38
N ILE A 200 -12.80 17.83 3.65
CA ILE A 200 -13.73 17.18 2.74
C ILE A 200 -14.92 18.10 2.61
N GLU A 201 -15.22 18.56 1.40
CA GLU A 201 -16.41 19.33 1.05
C GLU A 201 -17.37 18.43 0.28
N ILE A 202 -18.60 18.31 0.78
CA ILE A 202 -19.63 17.47 0.20
C ILE A 202 -20.56 18.36 -0.61
N ASP A 203 -20.81 18.00 -1.88
CA ASP A 203 -21.77 18.73 -2.69
C ASP A 203 -23.20 18.48 -2.13
N PRO A 204 -24.12 19.46 -2.23
CA PRO A 204 -25.48 19.32 -1.69
C PRO A 204 -26.18 18.04 -2.19
N TYR A 205 -26.82 17.33 -1.27
CA TYR A 205 -27.53 16.08 -1.54
C TYR A 205 -28.88 16.06 -0.81
N ALA A 206 -29.76 15.13 -1.18
CA ALA A 206 -31.07 15.01 -0.55
C ALA A 206 -30.94 14.35 0.82
N PRO A 207 -31.65 14.83 1.85
CA PRO A 207 -31.66 14.17 3.14
C PRO A 207 -32.08 12.70 3.06
N GLY A 208 -31.45 11.85 3.87
CA GLY A 208 -31.66 10.41 3.86
C GLY A 208 -31.07 9.66 2.64
N THR A 209 -30.34 10.35 1.76
CA THR A 209 -29.60 9.75 0.65
C THR A 209 -28.09 9.86 0.85
N GLU A 210 -27.32 9.04 0.15
CA GLU A 210 -25.86 9.14 0.17
C GLU A 210 -25.38 10.31 -0.70
N PRO A 211 -24.28 11.00 -0.32
CA PRO A 211 -23.70 12.03 -1.16
C PRO A 211 -23.17 11.44 -2.45
N ILE A 212 -23.56 12.01 -3.57
CA ILE A 212 -23.13 11.57 -4.90
C ILE A 212 -21.87 12.30 -5.40
N SER A 213 -21.41 13.32 -4.66
CA SER A 213 -20.18 14.03 -4.99
C SER A 213 -19.53 14.67 -3.76
N ALA A 214 -18.20 14.64 -3.69
CA ALA A 214 -17.41 15.38 -2.72
C ALA A 214 -16.00 15.70 -3.27
N ARG A 215 -15.34 16.64 -2.60
CA ARG A 215 -13.95 17.04 -2.84
C ARG A 215 -13.18 16.93 -1.53
N ALA A 216 -12.08 16.19 -1.53
CA ALA A 216 -11.17 16.09 -0.40
C ALA A 216 -9.84 16.76 -0.74
N GLN A 217 -9.20 17.37 0.26
CA GLN A 217 -7.86 17.90 0.17
C GLN A 217 -7.11 17.61 1.48
N THR A 218 -5.88 17.14 1.37
CA THR A 218 -4.98 16.92 2.51
C THR A 218 -3.64 17.58 2.25
N GLU A 219 -3.22 18.44 3.16
CA GLU A 219 -1.89 19.06 3.16
C GLU A 219 -1.07 18.52 4.32
N THR A 220 0.12 18.00 4.04
CA THR A 220 1.10 17.59 5.03
C THR A 220 2.32 18.51 4.95
N TYR A 221 2.69 19.08 6.09
CA TYR A 221 3.83 19.96 6.25
C TYR A 221 4.94 19.22 7.00
N TYR A 222 6.18 19.39 6.54
CA TYR A 222 7.36 18.77 7.12
C TYR A 222 8.27 19.84 7.76
N PRO A 223 9.09 19.50 8.77
CA PRO A 223 10.02 20.44 9.38
C PRO A 223 11.05 21.00 8.39
N ASP A 224 11.52 22.22 8.64
CA ASP A 224 12.61 22.83 7.88
C ASP A 224 13.86 21.93 7.87
N GLY A 225 14.48 21.77 6.70
CA GLY A 225 15.63 20.88 6.48
C GLY A 225 15.27 19.42 6.18
N SER A 226 13.98 19.06 6.20
CA SER A 226 13.51 17.76 5.70
C SER A 226 13.73 17.60 4.20
N PHE A 227 13.84 16.37 3.72
CA PHE A 227 13.98 16.09 2.28
C PHE A 227 12.72 16.50 1.49
N VAL A 228 11.54 16.25 2.07
CA VAL A 228 10.24 16.72 1.59
C VAL A 228 9.88 17.96 2.40
N SER A 229 9.38 19.01 1.74
CA SER A 229 8.90 20.22 2.40
C SER A 229 7.39 20.19 2.60
N LYS A 230 6.65 19.76 1.57
CA LYS A 230 5.18 19.71 1.57
C LYS A 230 4.69 18.54 0.74
N LYS A 231 3.58 17.95 1.17
CA LYS A 231 2.77 17.02 0.37
C LYS A 231 1.34 17.55 0.31
N ASN A 232 0.74 17.60 -0.88
CA ASN A 232 -0.63 18.03 -1.11
C ASN A 232 -1.35 16.92 -1.88
N GLU A 233 -2.46 16.43 -1.35
CA GLU A 233 -3.30 15.41 -1.95
C GLU A 233 -4.69 15.99 -2.15
N GLN A 234 -5.30 15.74 -3.30
CA GLN A 234 -6.67 16.18 -3.60
C GLN A 234 -7.42 15.05 -4.25
N ALA A 235 -8.65 14.80 -3.80
CA ALA A 235 -9.55 13.86 -4.43
C ALA A 235 -10.87 14.56 -4.79
N SER A 236 -11.51 14.11 -5.85
CA SER A 236 -12.87 14.52 -6.20
C SER A 236 -13.63 13.30 -6.68
N PHE A 237 -14.85 13.10 -6.22
CA PHE A 237 -15.74 12.09 -6.78
C PHE A 237 -17.08 12.72 -7.18
N LYS A 238 -17.71 12.17 -8.20
CA LYS A 238 -19.03 12.56 -8.70
C LYS A 238 -19.65 11.40 -9.48
N ASN A 239 -20.74 10.82 -8.98
CA ASN A 239 -21.50 9.75 -9.64
C ASN A 239 -20.60 8.62 -10.17
N GLY A 240 -19.79 7.99 -9.31
CA GLY A 240 -18.88 6.91 -9.72
C GLY A 240 -17.64 7.36 -10.50
N THR A 241 -17.62 8.58 -11.05
CA THR A 241 -16.41 9.17 -11.65
C THR A 241 -15.60 9.94 -10.63
N GLY A 242 -14.31 10.13 -10.87
CA GLY A 242 -13.52 11.01 -10.02
C GLY A 242 -12.04 11.10 -10.40
N SER A 243 -11.30 11.78 -9.54
CA SER A 243 -9.88 11.95 -9.67
C SER A 243 -9.20 12.01 -8.32
N TRP A 244 -7.94 11.63 -8.28
CA TRP A 244 -7.05 11.86 -7.15
C TRP A 244 -5.74 12.42 -7.70
N THR A 245 -5.17 13.39 -7.00
CA THR A 245 -3.89 13.99 -7.33
C THR A 245 -3.04 14.09 -6.08
N LYS A 246 -1.74 13.99 -6.26
CA LYS A 246 -0.75 14.17 -5.21
C LYS A 246 0.43 14.94 -5.76
N GLU A 247 0.84 15.96 -5.04
CA GLU A 247 2.03 16.74 -5.32
C GLU A 247 2.95 16.67 -4.11
N ILE A 248 4.23 16.35 -4.34
CA ILE A 248 5.28 16.39 -3.33
C ILE A 248 6.25 17.49 -3.72
N GLU A 249 6.42 18.47 -2.85
CA GLU A 249 7.47 19.49 -2.95
C GLU A 249 8.68 19.05 -2.12
N TYR A 250 9.86 19.12 -2.72
CA TYR A 250 11.12 18.80 -2.06
C TYR A 250 11.84 20.07 -1.61
N SER A 251 12.72 19.94 -0.62
CA SER A 251 13.47 21.08 -0.07
C SER A 251 14.45 21.72 -1.05
N ASP A 252 14.81 21.04 -2.14
CA ASP A 252 15.62 21.60 -3.23
C ASP A 252 14.79 22.37 -4.28
N GLY A 253 13.47 22.50 -4.08
CA GLY A 253 12.55 23.20 -4.97
C GLY A 253 12.03 22.35 -6.14
N THR A 254 12.44 21.09 -6.26
CA THR A 254 11.86 20.16 -7.23
C THR A 254 10.50 19.64 -6.76
N LYS A 255 9.73 19.05 -7.69
CA LYS A 255 8.41 18.48 -7.42
C LYS A 255 8.28 17.08 -8.01
N SER A 256 7.40 16.28 -7.43
CA SER A 256 6.80 15.12 -8.10
C SER A 256 5.28 15.26 -8.10
N HIS A 257 4.65 14.69 -9.11
CA HIS A 257 3.21 14.74 -9.31
C HIS A 257 2.69 13.34 -9.60
N GLU A 258 1.56 12.97 -9.01
CA GLU A 258 0.81 11.76 -9.31
C GLU A 258 -0.66 12.17 -9.53
N GLN A 259 -1.31 11.59 -10.53
CA GLN A 259 -2.71 11.83 -10.86
C GLN A 259 -3.36 10.52 -11.27
N PHE A 260 -4.58 10.31 -10.81
CA PHE A 260 -5.44 9.18 -11.15
C PHE A 260 -6.82 9.73 -11.52
N THR A 261 -7.45 9.14 -12.52
CA THR A 261 -8.85 9.39 -12.87
C THR A 261 -9.58 8.07 -12.96
N PHE A 262 -10.80 8.02 -12.47
CA PHE A 262 -11.66 6.84 -12.55
C PHE A 262 -13.03 7.23 -13.12
N ASN A 263 -13.63 6.31 -13.85
CA ASN A 263 -14.91 6.45 -14.52
C ASN A 263 -15.95 5.57 -13.81
N GLU A 264 -17.22 5.80 -14.13
CA GLU A 264 -18.35 5.04 -13.55
C GLU A 264 -18.35 3.56 -13.94
N ASP A 265 -17.67 3.21 -15.04
CA ASP A 265 -17.56 1.84 -15.56
C ASP A 265 -16.33 1.07 -15.03
N GLY A 266 -15.71 1.54 -13.95
CA GLY A 266 -14.53 0.91 -13.36
C GLY A 266 -13.21 1.19 -14.10
N THR A 267 -13.27 1.86 -15.25
CA THR A 267 -12.06 2.21 -16.02
C THR A 267 -11.40 3.48 -15.52
N GLY A 268 -10.12 3.67 -15.85
CA GLY A 268 -9.41 4.88 -15.46
C GLY A 268 -8.05 5.08 -16.10
N THR A 269 -7.41 6.17 -15.71
CA THR A 269 -6.05 6.52 -16.14
C THR A 269 -5.21 6.91 -14.94
N PHE A 270 -3.90 6.77 -15.06
CA PHE A 270 -2.95 7.31 -14.10
C PHE A 270 -1.76 7.94 -14.81
N GLU A 271 -1.21 8.98 -14.20
CA GLU A 271 -0.02 9.70 -14.65
C GLU A 271 0.84 10.02 -13.42
N GLU A 272 2.15 9.87 -13.54
CA GLU A 272 3.11 10.25 -12.50
C GLU A 272 4.36 10.87 -13.14
N GLU A 273 4.83 11.97 -12.59
CA GLU A 273 6.12 12.57 -12.90
C GLU A 273 6.98 12.62 -11.63
N ARG A 274 8.12 11.94 -11.66
CA ARG A 274 9.07 11.89 -10.54
C ARG A 274 10.12 12.98 -10.67
N ARG A 275 10.76 13.32 -9.54
CA ARG A 275 11.82 14.34 -9.39
C ARG A 275 12.96 14.29 -10.42
N PHE A 276 13.21 13.15 -11.05
CA PHE A 276 14.30 12.96 -12.03
C PHE A 276 13.81 12.84 -13.47
N GLY A 277 12.61 13.34 -13.78
CA GLY A 277 12.06 13.31 -15.14
C GLY A 277 11.64 11.93 -15.62
N ILE A 278 11.51 10.97 -14.70
CA ILE A 278 10.84 9.70 -14.97
C ILE A 278 9.35 10.00 -15.04
N LYS A 279 8.72 9.60 -16.16
CA LYS A 279 7.30 9.77 -16.39
C LYS A 279 6.64 8.42 -16.46
N ILE A 280 5.51 8.25 -15.80
CA ILE A 280 4.73 7.03 -15.80
C ILE A 280 3.33 7.41 -16.23
N SER A 281 2.73 6.64 -17.13
CA SER A 281 1.35 6.86 -17.57
C SER A 281 0.68 5.55 -17.91
N GLY A 282 -0.63 5.45 -17.74
CA GLY A 282 -1.32 4.21 -18.04
C GLY A 282 -2.83 4.27 -17.93
N THR A 283 -3.46 3.13 -18.17
CA THR A 283 -4.90 2.92 -18.03
C THR A 283 -5.16 1.72 -17.14
N PHE A 284 -6.34 1.65 -16.54
CA PHE A 284 -6.79 0.46 -15.82
C PHE A 284 -8.29 0.24 -16.05
N ASP A 285 -8.72 -0.98 -15.76
CA ASP A 285 -10.09 -1.45 -15.77
C ASP A 285 -10.27 -2.36 -14.55
N SER A 286 -11.21 -2.03 -13.67
CA SER A 286 -11.39 -2.70 -12.39
C SER A 286 -12.25 -3.96 -12.53
N ALA A 287 -11.74 -5.08 -12.01
CA ALA A 287 -12.52 -6.32 -11.96
C ALA A 287 -13.61 -6.34 -10.88
N ASP A 288 -13.76 -5.29 -10.07
CA ASP A 288 -14.75 -5.24 -9.01
C ASP A 288 -16.20 -5.21 -9.55
N ASP A 289 -16.39 -4.63 -10.74
CA ASP A 289 -17.74 -4.41 -11.30
C ASP A 289 -18.27 -5.62 -12.06
N ASP A 290 -17.43 -6.28 -12.87
CA ASP A 290 -17.85 -7.37 -13.76
C ASP A 290 -16.98 -8.64 -13.68
N GLY A 291 -15.97 -8.64 -12.80
CA GLY A 291 -15.02 -9.74 -12.68
C GLY A 291 -13.95 -9.78 -13.77
N VAL A 292 -13.81 -8.75 -14.60
CA VAL A 292 -12.78 -8.63 -15.64
C VAL A 292 -12.01 -7.34 -15.42
N GLY A 293 -10.68 -7.41 -15.45
CA GLY A 293 -9.82 -6.25 -15.27
C GLY A 293 -8.67 -6.26 -16.24
N SER A 294 -8.11 -5.08 -16.47
CA SER A 294 -6.92 -4.91 -17.29
C SER A 294 -6.13 -3.68 -16.84
N PHE A 295 -4.87 -3.60 -17.22
CA PHE A 295 -4.11 -2.37 -17.08
C PHE A 295 -3.04 -2.24 -18.16
N THR A 296 -2.64 -1.00 -18.40
CA THR A 296 -1.44 -0.65 -19.16
C THR A 296 -0.63 0.37 -18.38
N LYS A 297 0.69 0.31 -18.51
CA LYS A 297 1.62 1.22 -17.84
C LYS A 297 2.84 1.44 -18.73
N LEU A 298 3.19 2.70 -18.94
CA LEU A 298 4.38 3.11 -19.67
C LEU A 298 5.23 3.97 -18.75
N THR A 299 6.41 3.48 -18.39
CA THR A 299 7.46 4.24 -17.72
C THR A 299 8.44 4.75 -18.77
N THR A 300 8.65 6.05 -18.85
CA THR A 300 9.63 6.72 -19.70
C THR A 300 10.73 7.30 -18.82
N PHE A 301 11.98 6.97 -19.14
CA PHE A 301 13.14 7.45 -18.39
C PHE A 301 13.67 8.75 -18.98
N PRO A 302 14.36 9.60 -18.19
CA PRO A 302 14.94 10.84 -18.69
C PRO A 302 16.00 10.57 -19.76
N GLU A 303 16.22 11.57 -20.62
CA GLU A 303 17.23 11.51 -21.69
C GLU A 303 18.61 11.13 -21.14
N GLY A 304 19.31 10.25 -21.85
CA GLY A 304 20.62 9.73 -21.45
C GLY A 304 20.58 8.44 -20.62
N SER A 305 19.41 8.01 -20.16
CA SER A 305 19.24 6.71 -19.48
C SER A 305 19.42 5.54 -20.45
N ALA A 306 20.20 4.51 -20.10
CA ALA A 306 20.40 3.35 -20.97
C ALA A 306 19.07 2.65 -21.36
N LEU A 307 18.16 2.56 -20.40
CA LEU A 307 16.77 2.16 -20.60
C LEU A 307 15.95 3.40 -21.01
N GLN A 308 15.30 3.34 -22.17
CA GLN A 308 14.49 4.43 -22.70
C GLN A 308 13.06 4.39 -22.14
N SER A 309 12.43 3.21 -22.18
CA SER A 309 11.08 3.01 -21.68
C SER A 309 10.85 1.58 -21.22
N MET A 310 9.86 1.42 -20.36
CA MET A 310 9.32 0.14 -19.90
C MET A 310 7.81 0.18 -20.06
N TYR A 311 7.27 -0.71 -20.88
CA TYR A 311 5.83 -0.92 -21.04
C TYR A 311 5.43 -2.16 -20.25
N GLU A 312 4.36 -2.08 -19.48
CA GLU A 312 3.77 -3.17 -18.73
C GLU A 312 2.28 -3.22 -19.05
N ALA A 313 1.71 -4.39 -19.23
CA ALA A 313 0.28 -4.57 -19.43
C ALA A 313 -0.17 -5.87 -18.80
N GLY A 314 -1.46 -5.97 -18.50
CA GLY A 314 -2.03 -7.23 -18.08
C GLY A 314 -3.54 -7.25 -18.21
N ASP A 315 -4.07 -8.44 -18.34
CA ASP A 315 -5.50 -8.74 -18.40
C ASP A 315 -5.76 -9.84 -17.36
N PHE A 316 -6.84 -9.72 -16.61
CA PHE A 316 -7.20 -10.68 -15.57
C PHE A 316 -8.71 -10.80 -15.40
N THR A 317 -9.12 -11.93 -14.82
CA THR A 317 -10.49 -12.22 -14.43
C THR A 317 -10.51 -12.61 -12.96
N MET A 318 -11.43 -12.05 -12.19
CA MET A 318 -11.67 -12.35 -10.79
C MET A 318 -13.01 -13.07 -10.64
N ASN A 319 -13.00 -14.20 -9.95
CA ASN A 319 -14.25 -14.83 -9.54
C ASN A 319 -14.82 -14.07 -8.33
N LEU A 320 -15.95 -13.37 -8.53
CA LEU A 320 -16.57 -12.56 -7.48
C LEU A 320 -17.10 -13.36 -6.26
N GLN A 321 -17.20 -14.70 -6.37
CA GLN A 321 -17.73 -15.53 -5.27
C GLN A 321 -16.65 -15.92 -4.25
N ASP A 322 -15.43 -16.21 -4.72
CA ASP A 322 -14.32 -16.70 -3.89
C ASP A 322 -13.05 -15.86 -4.02
N SER A 323 -13.07 -14.81 -4.85
CA SER A 323 -11.97 -13.88 -5.10
C SER A 323 -10.71 -14.54 -5.69
N THR A 324 -10.84 -15.66 -6.41
CA THR A 324 -9.71 -16.21 -7.18
C THR A 324 -9.44 -15.38 -8.44
N LEU A 325 -8.16 -15.18 -8.74
CA LEU A 325 -7.68 -14.44 -9.91
C LEU A 325 -7.05 -15.35 -10.96
N HIS A 326 -7.36 -15.11 -12.23
CA HIS A 326 -6.66 -15.69 -13.39
C HIS A 326 -6.24 -14.55 -14.31
N GLY A 327 -5.01 -14.55 -14.83
CA GLY A 327 -4.59 -13.45 -15.70
C GLY A 327 -3.24 -13.66 -16.38
N SER A 328 -2.91 -12.71 -17.24
CA SER A 328 -1.62 -12.64 -17.94
C SER A 328 -1.07 -11.23 -17.88
N PHE A 329 0.24 -11.12 -17.75
CA PHE A 329 0.99 -9.89 -17.58
C PHE A 329 2.15 -9.92 -18.57
N GLU A 330 2.41 -8.81 -19.24
CA GLU A 330 3.52 -8.63 -20.15
C GLU A 330 4.33 -7.41 -19.75
N LYS A 331 5.63 -7.50 -19.97
CA LYS A 331 6.57 -6.40 -19.76
C LYS A 331 7.53 -6.31 -20.92
N GLU A 332 7.74 -5.10 -21.41
CA GLU A 332 8.62 -4.80 -22.54
C GLU A 332 9.58 -3.66 -22.18
N LEU A 333 10.87 -3.96 -22.18
CA LEU A 333 11.95 -2.99 -21.93
C LEU A 333 12.55 -2.54 -23.26
N ARG A 334 12.58 -1.23 -23.52
CA ARG A 334 13.20 -0.64 -24.71
C ARG A 334 14.43 0.17 -24.31
N PHE A 335 15.57 -0.15 -24.89
CA PHE A 335 16.85 0.50 -24.62
C PHE A 335 17.21 1.52 -25.69
N LEU A 336 18.08 2.48 -25.36
CA LEU A 336 18.52 3.52 -26.30
C LEU A 336 19.23 2.96 -27.55
N ASN A 337 19.85 1.79 -27.45
CA ASN A 337 20.47 1.10 -28.58
C ASN A 337 19.46 0.44 -29.54
N GLY A 338 18.15 0.55 -29.25
CA GLY A 338 17.06 -0.06 -30.00
C GLY A 338 16.74 -1.51 -29.63
N SER A 339 17.48 -2.13 -28.68
CA SER A 339 17.16 -3.48 -28.22
C SER A 339 15.86 -3.48 -27.41
N VAL A 340 15.07 -4.53 -27.60
CA VAL A 340 13.80 -4.74 -26.91
C VAL A 340 13.86 -6.09 -26.20
N LEU A 341 13.54 -6.09 -24.91
CA LEU A 341 13.43 -7.29 -24.08
C LEU A 341 11.96 -7.46 -23.68
N LYS A 342 11.44 -8.69 -23.73
CA LYS A 342 10.04 -9.00 -23.38
C LYS A 342 9.97 -10.12 -22.33
N GLU A 343 9.11 -9.94 -21.35
CA GLU A 343 8.83 -10.91 -20.31
C GLU A 343 7.31 -11.08 -20.22
N SER A 344 6.85 -12.29 -19.92
CA SER A 344 5.44 -12.58 -19.67
C SER A 344 5.26 -13.42 -18.42
N ILE A 345 4.13 -13.20 -17.75
CA ILE A 345 3.75 -13.94 -16.55
C ILE A 345 2.27 -14.31 -16.70
N SER A 346 1.92 -15.56 -16.47
CA SER A 346 0.52 -15.98 -16.29
C SER A 346 0.28 -16.35 -14.83
N ILE A 347 -0.89 -15.98 -14.31
CA ILE A 347 -1.31 -16.24 -12.93
C ILE A 347 -2.60 -17.06 -12.96
N ASP A 348 -2.66 -18.11 -12.16
CA ASP A 348 -3.86 -18.91 -11.94
C ASP A 348 -4.05 -19.18 -10.45
N GLU A 349 -5.19 -18.78 -9.90
CA GLU A 349 -5.54 -19.03 -8.52
C GLU A 349 -6.69 -20.02 -8.40
N SER A 350 -6.60 -20.89 -7.41
CA SER A 350 -7.63 -21.87 -7.09
C SER A 350 -7.69 -22.17 -5.60
N TYR A 351 -8.83 -22.69 -5.15
CA TYR A 351 -8.94 -23.29 -3.81
C TYR A 351 -8.85 -24.81 -3.91
N ASN A 352 -7.93 -25.40 -3.16
CA ASN A 352 -7.80 -26.84 -3.03
C ASN A 352 -7.87 -27.22 -1.54
N ASN A 353 -8.89 -28.00 -1.17
CA ASN A 353 -9.16 -28.39 0.22
C ASN A 353 -9.26 -27.21 1.21
N GLY A 354 -9.80 -26.07 0.76
CA GLY A 354 -9.94 -24.86 1.58
C GLY A 354 -8.70 -23.97 1.64
N TYR A 355 -7.60 -24.39 1.01
CA TYR A 355 -6.35 -23.62 0.92
C TYR A 355 -6.23 -22.96 -0.45
N LYS A 356 -5.82 -21.68 -0.46
CA LYS A 356 -5.58 -20.93 -1.69
C LYS A 356 -4.26 -21.40 -2.30
N THR A 357 -4.28 -21.70 -3.60
CA THR A 357 -3.12 -22.06 -4.40
C THR A 357 -2.99 -21.08 -5.56
N THR A 358 -1.84 -20.43 -5.69
CA THR A 358 -1.52 -19.52 -6.79
C THR A 358 -0.39 -20.13 -7.62
N VAL A 359 -0.59 -20.26 -8.93
CA VAL A 359 0.42 -20.74 -9.88
C VAL A 359 0.83 -19.57 -10.78
N LEU A 360 2.12 -19.34 -10.86
CA LEU A 360 2.76 -18.33 -11.71
C LEU A 360 3.56 -19.05 -12.78
N VAL A 361 3.32 -18.79 -14.06
CA VAL A 361 4.15 -19.27 -15.17
C VAL A 361 4.88 -18.07 -15.74
N ILE A 362 6.20 -18.12 -15.83
CA ILE A 362 7.06 -16.97 -16.13
C ILE A 362 7.92 -17.31 -17.34
N ASP A 363 7.94 -16.42 -18.34
CA ASP A 363 8.83 -16.48 -19.49
C ASP A 363 9.65 -15.19 -19.57
N LYS A 364 10.98 -15.30 -19.70
CA LYS A 364 11.88 -14.15 -19.82
C LYS A 364 12.43 -13.99 -21.23
N TYR A 365 12.91 -12.78 -21.49
CA TYR A 365 13.45 -12.37 -22.79
C TYR A 365 14.69 -13.13 -23.24
N ASP A 366 15.46 -13.65 -22.29
CA ASP A 366 16.72 -14.36 -22.55
C ASP A 366 16.48 -15.82 -22.94
N GLY A 367 15.24 -16.30 -22.86
CA GLY A 367 14.82 -17.67 -23.12
C GLY A 367 14.69 -18.53 -21.86
N SER A 368 15.02 -17.98 -20.68
CA SER A 368 14.73 -18.65 -19.42
C SER A 368 13.24 -18.61 -19.09
N PHE A 369 12.75 -19.63 -18.39
CA PHE A 369 11.34 -19.75 -18.03
C PHE A 369 11.17 -20.55 -16.74
N GLY A 370 10.02 -20.45 -16.09
CA GLY A 370 9.77 -21.20 -14.86
C GLY A 370 8.32 -21.22 -14.44
N THR A 371 8.03 -22.01 -13.42
CA THR A 371 6.72 -22.06 -12.76
C THR A 371 6.91 -21.99 -11.27
N VAL A 372 6.15 -21.12 -10.60
CA VAL A 372 6.13 -20.97 -9.15
C VAL A 372 4.72 -21.27 -8.65
N THR A 373 4.60 -22.08 -7.61
CA THR A 373 3.33 -22.41 -6.96
C THR A 373 3.40 -21.97 -5.51
N ILE A 374 2.42 -21.19 -5.06
CA ILE A 374 2.27 -20.71 -3.69
C ILE A 374 1.02 -21.38 -3.12
N LYS A 375 1.14 -22.03 -1.96
CA LYS A 375 0.02 -22.65 -1.23
C LYS A 375 -0.08 -22.02 0.15
N GLU A 376 -1.18 -21.32 0.39
CA GLU A 376 -1.47 -20.67 1.68
C GLU A 376 -2.15 -21.66 2.63
N ASN A 377 -1.60 -21.87 3.82
CA ASN A 377 -2.21 -22.70 4.85
C ASN A 377 -2.16 -22.03 6.24
N ASP A 378 -2.91 -22.59 7.20
CA ASP A 378 -3.02 -22.02 8.56
C ASP A 378 -1.67 -22.01 9.31
N GLY A 379 -0.73 -22.87 8.91
CA GLY A 379 0.60 -23.00 9.48
C GLY A 379 1.69 -22.22 8.76
N GLY A 380 1.34 -21.46 7.72
CA GLY A 380 2.31 -20.75 6.88
C GLY A 380 2.07 -20.89 5.38
N ASN A 381 3.00 -20.38 4.57
CA ASN A 381 2.93 -20.49 3.12
C ASN A 381 3.99 -21.48 2.62
N HIS A 382 3.60 -22.37 1.73
CA HIS A 382 4.54 -23.24 1.02
C HIS A 382 4.70 -22.78 -0.42
N VAL A 383 5.92 -22.49 -0.83
CA VAL A 383 6.28 -22.05 -2.17
C VAL A 383 7.12 -23.13 -2.83
N SER A 384 6.73 -23.60 -4.00
CA SER A 384 7.56 -24.48 -4.82
C SER A 384 7.81 -23.84 -6.18
N GLY A 385 8.98 -24.08 -6.76
CA GLY A 385 9.42 -23.44 -7.98
C GLY A 385 10.21 -24.39 -8.85
N ILE A 386 10.00 -24.29 -10.16
CA ILE A 386 10.86 -24.87 -11.18
C ILE A 386 11.34 -23.73 -12.08
N TRP A 387 12.60 -23.76 -12.49
CA TRP A 387 13.19 -22.75 -13.36
C TRP A 387 14.16 -23.40 -14.34
N THR A 388 14.13 -22.96 -15.59
CA THR A 388 15.06 -23.37 -16.63
C THR A 388 15.78 -22.15 -17.15
N GLU A 389 17.10 -22.17 -17.07
CA GLU A 389 17.97 -21.12 -17.57
C GLU A 389 18.11 -21.17 -19.08
N LYS A 390 18.61 -20.07 -19.65
CA LYS A 390 18.90 -19.99 -21.09
C LYS A 390 19.86 -21.08 -21.58
N ASP A 391 20.82 -21.46 -20.75
CA ASP A 391 21.81 -22.49 -21.08
C ASP A 391 21.27 -23.92 -20.89
N GLY A 392 20.04 -24.07 -20.39
CA GLY A 392 19.39 -25.35 -20.13
C GLY A 392 19.46 -25.81 -18.68
N THR A 393 20.21 -25.12 -17.81
CA THR A 393 20.30 -25.45 -16.38
C THR A 393 18.92 -25.46 -15.73
N TYR A 394 18.60 -26.52 -14.98
CA TYR A 394 17.28 -26.74 -14.39
C TYR A 394 17.33 -26.67 -12.88
N ILE A 395 16.52 -25.78 -12.29
CA ILE A 395 16.53 -25.46 -10.87
C ILE A 395 15.17 -25.82 -10.27
N LEU A 396 15.20 -26.52 -9.14
CA LEU A 396 14.06 -26.75 -8.28
C LEU A 396 14.26 -25.99 -6.97
N SER A 397 13.20 -25.36 -6.48
CA SER A 397 13.21 -24.67 -5.20
C SER A 397 11.95 -24.97 -4.41
N GLU A 398 12.07 -25.16 -3.10
CA GLU A 398 10.95 -25.26 -2.17
C GLU A 398 11.22 -24.34 -0.99
N THR A 399 10.19 -23.67 -0.47
CA THR A 399 10.30 -22.78 0.68
C THR A 399 9.06 -22.84 1.54
N ASP A 400 9.24 -23.16 2.82
CA ASP A 400 8.21 -23.07 3.84
C ASP A 400 8.39 -21.78 4.62
N PHE A 401 7.40 -20.89 4.58
CA PHE A 401 7.33 -19.68 5.41
C PHE A 401 6.48 -19.95 6.63
N TYR A 402 6.96 -19.55 7.80
CA TYR A 402 6.28 -19.74 9.08
C TYR A 402 5.60 -18.45 9.57
N PRO A 403 4.58 -18.52 10.44
CA PRO A 403 3.82 -17.36 10.89
C PRO A 403 4.64 -16.34 11.72
N ASP A 404 5.79 -16.76 12.26
CA ASP A 404 6.72 -15.89 12.96
C ASP A 404 7.63 -15.08 12.02
N GLY A 405 7.52 -15.29 10.71
CA GLY A 405 8.32 -14.64 9.67
C GLY A 405 9.60 -15.39 9.30
N SER A 406 9.91 -16.50 9.98
CA SER A 406 11.04 -17.37 9.61
C SER A 406 10.71 -18.20 8.35
N ALA A 407 11.73 -18.77 7.71
CA ALA A 407 11.53 -19.62 6.54
C ALA A 407 12.55 -20.76 6.45
N ARG A 408 12.19 -21.87 5.81
CA ARG A 408 13.09 -22.95 5.43
C ARG A 408 13.07 -23.11 3.92
N MET A 409 14.21 -22.98 3.28
CA MET A 409 14.37 -23.05 1.82
C MET A 409 15.27 -24.23 1.44
N GLU A 410 14.82 -25.04 0.50
CA GLU A 410 15.62 -26.07 -0.17
C GLU A 410 15.72 -25.75 -1.66
N PHE A 411 16.88 -25.98 -2.27
CA PHE A 411 17.01 -25.92 -3.72
C PHE A 411 17.91 -27.02 -4.26
N LYS A 412 17.69 -27.38 -5.53
CA LYS A 412 18.49 -28.34 -6.29
C LYS A 412 18.69 -27.81 -7.70
N VAL A 413 19.91 -27.90 -8.19
CA VAL A 413 20.32 -27.48 -9.53
C VAL A 413 20.77 -28.72 -10.29
N TYR A 414 20.28 -28.87 -11.51
CA TYR A 414 20.60 -29.94 -12.43
C TYR A 414 21.18 -29.33 -13.70
N GLU A 415 22.05 -30.07 -14.38
CA GLU A 415 22.59 -29.66 -15.68
C GLU A 415 21.48 -29.42 -16.72
N SER A 416 20.38 -30.19 -16.64
CA SER A 416 19.20 -30.01 -17.48
C SER A 416 17.95 -30.66 -16.89
N GLU A 417 16.78 -30.35 -17.47
CA GLU A 417 15.51 -31.02 -17.15
C GLU A 417 15.58 -32.53 -17.46
N GLU A 418 16.31 -32.93 -18.52
CA GLU A 418 16.51 -34.34 -18.86
C GLU A 418 17.29 -35.08 -17.77
N ALA A 419 18.35 -34.46 -17.22
CA ALA A 419 19.12 -35.02 -16.12
C ALA A 419 18.25 -35.26 -14.88
N PHE A 420 17.42 -34.27 -14.53
CA PHE A 420 16.43 -34.42 -13.46
C PHE A 420 15.45 -35.58 -13.73
N ASN A 421 14.87 -35.63 -14.94
CA ASN A 421 13.90 -36.67 -15.30
C ASN A 421 14.50 -38.09 -15.37
N ASN A 422 15.81 -38.20 -15.67
CA ASN A 422 16.56 -39.45 -15.64
C ASN A 422 16.92 -39.91 -14.20
N GLY A 423 16.76 -39.03 -13.21
CA GLY A 423 17.11 -39.29 -11.83
C GLY A 423 18.61 -39.13 -11.54
N ASP A 424 19.30 -38.29 -12.31
CA ASP A 424 20.69 -37.92 -12.04
C ASP A 424 20.79 -37.11 -10.73
N ASP A 425 21.96 -37.14 -10.10
CA ASP A 425 22.21 -36.33 -8.90
C ASP A 425 22.31 -34.84 -9.25
N PRO A 426 21.84 -33.92 -8.39
CA PRO A 426 21.95 -32.49 -8.63
C PRO A 426 23.43 -32.07 -8.61
N ILE A 427 23.81 -31.14 -9.50
CA ILE A 427 25.16 -30.56 -9.54
C ILE A 427 25.41 -29.64 -8.35
N VAL A 428 24.35 -29.00 -7.83
CA VAL A 428 24.36 -28.22 -6.61
C VAL A 428 23.05 -28.44 -5.86
N SER A 429 23.11 -28.56 -4.53
CA SER A 429 21.93 -28.56 -3.68
C SER A 429 22.15 -27.69 -2.45
N GLY A 430 21.07 -27.18 -1.86
CA GLY A 430 21.17 -26.32 -0.70
C GLY A 430 19.97 -26.42 0.23
N LEU A 431 20.21 -26.22 1.52
CA LEU A 431 19.18 -26.13 2.55
C LEU A 431 19.50 -24.99 3.50
N PHE A 432 18.58 -24.04 3.62
CA PHE A 432 18.73 -22.81 4.38
C PHE A 432 17.58 -22.63 5.36
N ASN A 433 17.88 -22.11 6.54
CA ASN A 433 16.89 -21.63 7.48
C ASN A 433 17.11 -20.13 7.70
N PHE A 434 16.05 -19.35 7.50
CA PHE A 434 16.01 -17.91 7.67
C PHE A 434 15.25 -17.54 8.93
N ASN A 435 15.77 -16.55 9.64
CA ASN A 435 15.11 -15.87 10.74
C ASN A 435 14.15 -14.78 10.22
N PRO A 436 13.25 -14.24 11.06
CA PRO A 436 12.31 -13.19 10.66
C PRO A 436 12.95 -11.88 10.17
N ASP A 437 14.23 -11.63 10.49
CA ASP A 437 14.99 -10.48 10.02
C ASP A 437 15.73 -10.75 8.69
N SER A 438 15.39 -11.84 8.00
CA SER A 438 16.02 -12.32 6.77
C SER A 438 17.48 -12.77 6.90
N SER A 439 18.08 -12.73 8.10
CA SER A 439 19.33 -13.44 8.35
C SER A 439 19.10 -14.95 8.35
N GLY A 440 20.12 -15.77 8.16
CA GLY A 440 19.95 -17.20 8.12
C GLY A 440 21.25 -17.98 8.08
N SER A 441 21.11 -19.30 8.13
CA SER A 441 22.23 -20.21 7.94
C SER A 441 21.75 -21.49 7.28
N GLY A 442 22.64 -22.10 6.53
CA GLY A 442 22.34 -23.30 5.78
C GLY A 442 23.60 -24.01 5.33
N THR A 443 23.38 -25.04 4.52
CA THR A 443 24.45 -25.76 3.84
C THR A 443 24.18 -25.77 2.35
N ALA A 444 25.22 -25.58 1.56
CA ALA A 444 25.21 -25.87 0.13
C ALA A 444 26.17 -27.03 -0.15
N SER A 445 25.86 -27.87 -1.14
CA SER A 445 26.70 -28.98 -1.53
C SER A 445 26.83 -29.05 -3.04
N ASP A 446 28.03 -29.32 -3.51
CA ASP A 446 28.38 -29.60 -4.90
C ASP A 446 29.26 -30.86 -4.99
N ALA A 447 29.95 -31.06 -6.13
CA ALA A 447 30.86 -32.18 -6.32
C ALA A 447 32.14 -32.11 -5.45
N ASP A 448 32.53 -30.92 -4.99
CA ASP A 448 33.77 -30.66 -4.27
C ASP A 448 33.59 -30.70 -2.75
N GLY A 449 32.38 -30.51 -2.24
CA GLY A 449 32.08 -30.70 -0.82
C GLY A 449 30.76 -30.10 -0.35
N THR A 450 30.63 -29.98 0.97
CA THR A 450 29.54 -29.27 1.64
C THR A 450 30.11 -28.02 2.27
N TYR A 451 29.44 -26.89 2.07
CA TYR A 451 29.81 -25.59 2.60
C TYR A 451 28.75 -25.11 3.57
N ASP A 452 29.20 -24.62 4.72
CA ASP A 452 28.37 -23.86 5.64
C ASP A 452 28.21 -22.44 5.10
N VAL A 453 26.97 -21.99 4.96
CA VAL A 453 26.63 -20.66 4.45
C VAL A 453 25.88 -19.89 5.53
N THR A 454 26.37 -18.71 5.86
CA THR A 454 25.70 -17.75 6.75
C THR A 454 25.26 -16.54 5.94
N ILE A 455 24.01 -16.13 6.10
CA ILE A 455 23.39 -14.98 5.44
C ILE A 455 23.08 -13.94 6.52
N ASN A 456 23.63 -12.75 6.38
CA ASN A 456 23.34 -11.65 7.30
C ASN A 456 22.05 -10.92 6.89
N SER A 457 21.47 -10.15 7.81
CA SER A 457 20.22 -9.41 7.54
C SER A 457 20.35 -8.30 6.50
N ASP A 458 21.58 -7.90 6.14
CA ASP A 458 21.87 -7.01 5.01
C ASP A 458 22.01 -7.77 3.67
N GLY A 459 21.81 -9.09 3.67
CA GLY A 459 21.95 -9.95 2.50
C GLY A 459 23.39 -10.35 2.17
N SER A 460 24.40 -9.84 2.89
CA SER A 460 25.78 -10.30 2.72
C SER A 460 25.93 -11.75 3.18
N GLN A 461 26.83 -12.49 2.52
CA GLN A 461 26.98 -13.92 2.74
C GLN A 461 28.42 -14.27 3.14
N THR A 462 28.57 -15.28 4.00
CA THR A 462 29.86 -15.90 4.33
C THR A 462 29.76 -17.39 4.08
N ILE A 463 30.69 -17.93 3.30
CA ILE A 463 30.75 -19.34 2.92
C ILE A 463 32.04 -19.93 3.50
N THR A 464 31.91 -21.03 4.25
CA THR A 464 33.04 -21.75 4.85
C THR A 464 32.95 -23.24 4.53
N ASN A 465 34.09 -23.87 4.23
CA ASN A 465 34.24 -25.30 3.98
C ASN A 465 34.71 -26.02 5.26
#